data_AF-A0A497LQW9-F1
#
_entry.id   AF-A0A497LQW9-F1
#
_cell.length_a   1.000
_cell.length_b   1.000
_cell.length_c   1.000
_cell.angle_alpha   90.00
_cell.angle_beta   90.00
_cell.angle_gamma   90.00
#
_symmetry.space_group_name_H-M   'P 1'
#
loop_
_entity.id
_entity.type
_entity.pdbx_description
1 polymer ?
#
loop_
_entity_poly.entity_id
_entity_poly.type
_entity_poly.pdbx_seq_one_letter_code
_entity_poly.pdbx_strand_id
1 'polypeptide(L)'
;MDEETKLFPKVPDYHKPGKPLVPNGFGVFYVIASTVYLFLLHYFYNDSSPNLARSAIALAGCVLFGGFLGLLDDWIDLRWRYKAFLPLFAFLPLAVLREGTPRMATYFFGKIDFSTIYFNGFPIGEVLFYFCIIPVIVTVVTNTVNQLGGLNGLETVCPSIVMVGLMITSSNYSVLLIVPLATYLTLAFFNVRGKIFVGNTGSFAAGITIASYAILANTEQTLLISILPYIFNSSLILLNVFLFRKRATLTLDGDKLRSNHRRSLATLLAYYHPFTEKQLVVLISGLVTFSTGMAVLVWWLT
;
A
#
# COMPACT_ATOMS: atom_id res chain seq x y z
N MET A 1 1.78 32.06 26.51
CA MET A 1 3.15 31.73 26.07
C MET A 1 3.04 30.52 25.18
N ASP A 2 2.63 30.86 23.96
CA ASP A 2 2.59 30.15 22.69
C ASP A 2 2.49 28.63 22.70
N GLU A 3 1.29 28.14 22.35
CA GLU A 3 1.10 26.88 21.63
C GLU A 3 1.91 26.97 20.32
N GLU A 4 3.21 26.73 20.44
CA GLU A 4 4.11 26.46 19.33
C GLU A 4 3.42 25.44 18.43
N THR A 5 3.05 25.88 17.24
CA THR A 5 2.29 25.10 16.26
C THR A 5 3.21 23.97 15.81
N LYS A 6 3.22 22.86 16.58
CA LYS A 6 4.10 21.74 16.31
C LYS A 6 3.78 21.25 14.91
N LEU A 7 4.79 21.31 14.03
CA LEU A 7 4.72 20.95 12.61
C LEU A 7 4.04 19.59 12.35
N PHE A 8 4.09 18.67 13.33
CA PHE A 8 3.42 17.38 13.30
C PHE A 8 2.47 17.19 14.49
N PRO A 9 1.19 16.85 14.25
CA PRO A 9 0.24 16.58 15.32
C PRO A 9 0.66 15.31 16.08
N LYS A 10 0.41 15.27 17.39
CA LYS A 10 0.64 14.06 18.20
C LYS A 10 -0.67 13.35 18.46
N VAL A 11 -0.67 12.03 18.33
CA VAL A 11 -1.84 11.18 18.58
C VAL A 11 -1.50 10.08 19.60
N PRO A 12 -2.47 9.65 20.42
CA PRO A 12 -2.23 8.65 21.45
C PRO A 12 -1.99 7.26 20.84
N ASP A 13 -0.95 6.57 21.32
CA ASP A 13 -0.75 5.15 21.04
C ASP A 13 -1.66 4.30 21.94
N TYR A 14 -2.79 3.85 21.40
CA TYR A 14 -3.78 3.07 22.15
C TYR A 14 -3.31 1.67 22.57
N HIS A 15 -2.21 1.17 22.01
CA HIS A 15 -1.70 -0.18 22.26
C HIS A 15 -0.53 -0.21 23.26
N LYS A 16 -0.28 0.91 23.95
CA LYS A 16 0.74 1.04 24.99
C LYS A 16 0.15 1.46 26.34
N PRO A 17 0.74 0.98 27.47
CA PRO A 17 0.40 1.49 28.80
C PRO A 17 0.59 3.02 28.86
N GLY A 18 -0.36 3.73 29.45
CA GLY A 18 -0.30 5.19 29.58
C GLY A 18 -0.59 5.99 28.30
N LYS A 19 -0.88 5.34 27.17
CA LYS A 19 -1.26 5.97 25.88
C LYS A 19 -0.37 7.17 25.51
N PRO A 20 0.96 6.98 25.39
CA PRO A 20 1.89 8.05 25.09
C PRO A 20 1.52 8.74 23.77
N LEU A 21 1.72 10.05 23.71
CA LEU A 21 1.49 10.85 22.51
C LEU A 21 2.67 10.73 21.55
N VAL A 22 2.43 10.19 20.36
CA VAL A 22 3.43 9.95 19.32
C VAL A 22 3.17 10.90 18.14
N PRO A 23 4.20 11.54 17.57
CA PRO A 23 4.01 12.41 16.40
C PRO A 23 3.57 11.61 15.16
N ASN A 24 2.57 12.13 14.44
CA ASN A 24 1.94 11.53 13.27
C ASN A 24 2.25 12.32 11.98
N GLY A 25 2.02 11.72 10.82
CA GLY A 25 2.14 12.38 9.51
C GLY A 25 3.54 12.31 8.88
N PHE A 26 4.43 11.46 9.41
CA PHE A 26 5.80 11.32 8.88
C PHE A 26 5.85 10.67 7.48
N GLY A 27 4.72 10.16 6.98
CA GLY A 27 4.56 9.73 5.60
C GLY A 27 4.89 10.82 4.57
N VAL A 28 4.84 12.11 4.94
CA VAL A 28 5.24 13.23 4.07
C VAL A 28 6.70 13.11 3.60
N PHE A 29 7.60 12.60 4.45
CA PHE A 29 9.00 12.39 4.08
C PHE A 29 9.15 11.31 3.01
N TYR A 30 8.34 10.26 3.08
CA TYR A 30 8.27 9.25 2.03
C TYR A 30 7.81 9.85 0.71
N VAL A 31 6.74 10.66 0.72
CA VAL A 31 6.20 11.30 -0.49
C VAL A 31 7.24 12.23 -1.13
N ILE A 32 7.84 13.13 -0.35
CA ILE A 32 8.80 14.11 -0.87
C ILE A 32 10.05 13.41 -1.40
N ALA A 33 10.69 12.54 -0.61
CA ALA A 33 11.93 11.88 -1.03
C ALA A 33 11.72 11.00 -2.26
N SER A 34 10.64 10.22 -2.30
CA SER A 34 10.30 9.36 -3.44
C SER A 34 10.04 10.17 -4.70
N THR A 35 9.29 11.26 -4.60
CA THR A 35 8.89 12.06 -5.78
C THR A 35 10.08 12.84 -6.34
N VAL A 36 10.90 13.47 -5.50
CA VAL A 36 12.15 14.12 -5.92
C VAL A 36 13.04 13.12 -6.66
N TYR A 37 13.24 11.92 -6.09
CA TYR A 37 14.02 10.88 -6.73
C TYR A 37 13.46 10.46 -8.10
N LEU A 38 12.14 10.26 -8.19
CA LEU A 38 11.49 9.83 -9.44
C LEU A 38 11.55 10.92 -10.53
N PHE A 39 11.46 12.20 -10.16
CA PHE A 39 11.70 13.31 -11.08
C PHE A 39 13.15 13.35 -11.56
N LEU A 40 14.12 13.11 -10.67
CA LEU A 40 15.53 13.02 -11.06
C LEU A 40 15.77 11.83 -11.99
N LEU A 41 15.18 10.67 -11.72
CA LEU A 41 15.25 9.52 -12.63
C LEU A 41 14.68 9.85 -14.00
N HIS A 42 13.52 10.52 -14.06
CA HIS A 42 12.95 10.98 -15.32
C HIS A 42 13.95 11.86 -16.08
N TYR A 43 14.49 12.89 -15.42
CA TYR A 43 15.45 13.82 -16.02
C TYR A 43 16.70 13.11 -16.58
N PHE A 44 17.34 12.25 -15.78
CA PHE A 44 18.60 11.61 -16.17
C PHE A 44 18.45 10.47 -17.18
N TYR A 45 17.31 9.76 -17.17
CA TYR A 45 17.07 8.62 -18.07
C TYR A 45 16.20 8.96 -19.28
N ASN A 46 15.77 10.22 -19.45
CA ASN A 46 14.87 10.61 -20.54
C ASN A 46 15.42 10.23 -21.92
N ASP A 47 16.71 10.46 -22.13
CA ASP A 47 17.35 10.22 -23.44
C ASP A 47 17.83 8.77 -23.59
N SER A 48 18.39 8.19 -22.52
CA SER A 48 18.97 6.83 -22.57
C SER A 48 17.94 5.72 -22.45
N SER A 49 16.88 5.92 -21.65
CA SER A 49 15.84 4.93 -21.36
C SER A 49 14.45 5.57 -21.28
N PRO A 50 13.86 6.04 -22.40
CA PRO A 50 12.61 6.81 -22.40
C PRO A 50 11.43 6.09 -21.73
N ASN A 51 11.35 4.76 -21.82
CA ASN A 51 10.29 3.98 -21.17
C ASN A 51 10.40 4.05 -19.64
N LEU A 52 11.62 3.90 -19.10
CA LEU A 52 11.86 4.00 -17.67
C LEU A 52 11.59 5.43 -17.17
N ALA A 53 12.03 6.45 -17.91
CA ALA A 53 11.78 7.85 -17.57
C ALA A 53 10.29 8.19 -17.54
N ARG A 54 9.50 7.66 -18.50
CA ARG A 54 8.04 7.78 -18.50
C ARG A 54 7.40 7.07 -17.30
N SER A 55 7.85 5.86 -16.97
CA SER A 55 7.37 5.16 -15.77
C SER A 55 7.74 5.89 -14.47
N ALA A 56 8.90 6.57 -14.42
CA ALA A 56 9.31 7.34 -13.26
C ALA A 56 8.39 8.55 -13.00
N ILE A 57 8.09 9.35 -14.03
CA ILE A 57 7.16 10.48 -13.89
C ILE A 57 5.72 10.01 -13.61
N ALA A 58 5.29 8.86 -14.17
CA ALA A 58 4.01 8.21 -13.82
C ALA A 58 3.93 7.94 -12.32
N LEU A 59 4.94 7.23 -11.81
CA LEU A 59 5.01 6.82 -10.43
C LEU A 59 5.12 8.04 -9.50
N ALA A 60 5.85 9.09 -9.89
CA ALA A 60 5.92 10.34 -9.14
C ALA A 60 4.53 10.98 -8.98
N GLY A 61 3.76 11.06 -10.07
CA GLY A 61 2.38 11.57 -10.05
C GLY A 61 1.48 10.73 -9.14
N CYS A 62 1.59 9.40 -9.20
CA CYS A 62 0.85 8.49 -8.32
C CYS A 62 1.23 8.66 -6.84
N VAL A 63 2.52 8.78 -6.52
CA VAL A 63 3.00 8.98 -5.15
C VAL A 63 2.53 10.32 -4.58
N LEU A 64 2.62 11.41 -5.37
CA LEU A 64 2.09 12.72 -4.98
C LEU A 64 0.59 12.66 -4.73
N PHE A 65 -0.17 12.03 -5.62
CA PHE A 65 -1.61 11.91 -5.48
C PHE A 65 -1.99 11.08 -4.25
N GLY A 66 -1.29 9.96 -4.01
CA GLY A 66 -1.52 9.15 -2.82
C GLY A 66 -1.16 9.85 -1.51
N GLY A 67 -0.05 10.59 -1.50
CA GLY A 67 0.33 11.47 -0.39
C GLY A 67 -0.72 12.54 -0.13
N PHE A 68 -1.21 13.20 -1.19
CA PHE A 68 -2.27 14.20 -1.09
C PHE A 68 -3.57 13.63 -0.55
N LEU A 69 -4.03 12.47 -1.05
CA LEU A 69 -5.23 11.82 -0.54
C LEU A 69 -5.11 11.45 0.94
N GLY A 70 -3.96 10.92 1.34
CA GLY A 70 -3.72 10.55 2.73
C GLY A 70 -3.63 11.78 3.64
N LEU A 71 -3.03 12.86 3.17
CA LEU A 71 -2.97 14.14 3.88
C LEU A 71 -4.37 14.75 4.05
N LEU A 72 -5.18 14.71 2.99
CA LEU A 72 -6.56 15.18 3.02
C LEU A 72 -7.39 14.35 4.01
N ASP A 73 -7.16 13.03 4.07
CA ASP A 73 -7.78 12.16 5.07
C ASP A 73 -7.34 12.50 6.50
N ASP A 74 -6.04 12.74 6.71
CA ASP A 74 -5.49 13.13 8.01
C ASP A 74 -6.01 14.51 8.49
N TRP A 75 -6.28 15.44 7.56
CA TRP A 75 -6.77 16.80 7.88
C TRP A 75 -8.28 16.91 8.06
N ILE A 76 -9.05 16.22 7.22
CA ILE A 76 -10.52 16.38 7.17
C ILE A 76 -11.24 15.25 7.91
N ASP A 77 -10.55 14.16 8.26
CA ASP A 77 -11.12 12.90 8.74
C ASP A 77 -12.29 12.45 7.87
N LEU A 78 -11.96 12.00 6.65
CA LEU A 78 -12.98 11.73 5.65
C LEU A 78 -13.98 10.66 6.11
N ARG A 79 -15.22 10.79 5.64
CA ARG A 79 -16.19 9.69 5.79
C ARG A 79 -15.67 8.44 5.07
N TRP A 80 -15.88 7.27 5.67
CA TRP A 80 -15.40 5.97 5.17
C TRP A 80 -15.69 5.70 3.68
N ARG A 81 -16.80 6.24 3.15
CA ARG A 81 -17.17 6.13 1.72
C ARG A 81 -16.16 6.84 0.83
N TYR A 82 -15.74 8.05 1.20
CA TYR A 82 -14.74 8.79 0.43
C TYR A 82 -13.38 8.11 0.52
N LYS A 83 -12.98 7.59 1.69
CA LYS A 83 -11.76 6.78 1.82
C LYS A 83 -11.76 5.57 0.88
N ALA A 84 -12.92 4.92 0.73
CA ALA A 84 -13.06 3.76 -0.16
C ALA A 84 -12.96 4.12 -1.65
N PHE A 85 -13.53 5.24 -2.09
CA PHE A 85 -13.64 5.59 -3.52
C PHE A 85 -12.60 6.59 -4.03
N LEU A 86 -11.99 7.43 -3.20
CA LEU A 86 -11.01 8.43 -3.65
C LEU A 86 -9.78 7.81 -4.36
N PRO A 87 -9.25 6.65 -3.92
CA PRO A 87 -8.19 5.98 -4.66
C PRO A 87 -8.56 5.60 -6.10
N LEU A 88 -9.87 5.57 -6.46
CA LEU A 88 -10.33 5.35 -7.83
C LEU A 88 -9.80 6.41 -8.78
N PHE A 89 -9.45 7.61 -8.33
CA PHE A 89 -8.89 8.67 -9.18
C PHE A 89 -7.37 8.62 -9.28
N ALA A 90 -6.70 7.81 -8.45
CA ALA A 90 -5.25 7.69 -8.42
C ALA A 90 -4.68 6.95 -9.65
N PHE A 91 -5.55 6.32 -10.45
CA PHE A 91 -5.17 5.68 -11.71
C PHE A 91 -4.92 6.66 -12.85
N LEU A 92 -5.36 7.92 -12.76
CA LEU A 92 -5.31 8.85 -13.89
C LEU A 92 -3.87 9.04 -14.42
N PRO A 93 -2.83 9.25 -13.58
CA PRO A 93 -1.45 9.30 -14.07
C PRO A 93 -0.98 8.00 -14.74
N LEU A 94 -1.49 6.84 -14.31
CA LEU A 94 -1.17 5.53 -14.90
C LEU A 94 -1.85 5.32 -16.26
N ALA A 95 -3.12 5.69 -16.37
CA ALA A 95 -3.92 5.50 -17.57
C ALA A 95 -3.33 6.26 -18.76
N VAL A 96 -2.87 7.49 -18.53
CA VAL A 96 -2.24 8.33 -19.57
C VAL A 96 -0.91 7.72 -20.05
N LEU A 97 -0.14 7.06 -19.19
CA LEU A 97 1.21 6.58 -19.54
C LEU A 97 1.26 5.14 -20.04
N ARG A 98 0.22 4.35 -19.79
CA ARG A 98 0.09 2.98 -20.33
C ARG A 98 -0.66 2.95 -21.66
N GLU A 99 -1.14 4.09 -22.16
CA GLU A 99 -1.86 4.24 -23.43
C GLU A 99 -1.18 3.44 -24.56
N GLY A 100 -1.97 2.62 -25.26
CA GLY A 100 -1.50 1.74 -26.33
C GLY A 100 -0.83 0.42 -25.91
N THR A 101 -0.72 0.11 -24.60
CA THR A 101 -0.14 -1.17 -24.13
C THR A 101 -0.95 -1.87 -23.02
N PRO A 102 -2.23 -2.20 -23.25
CA PRO A 102 -3.08 -2.81 -22.24
C PRO A 102 -2.82 -4.32 -22.11
N ARG A 103 -1.60 -4.69 -21.76
CA ARG A 103 -1.17 -6.08 -21.56
C ARG A 103 -1.01 -6.36 -20.08
N MET A 104 -1.56 -7.47 -19.58
CA MET A 104 -1.42 -7.88 -18.19
C MET A 104 -1.23 -9.39 -18.08
N ALA A 105 -0.34 -9.81 -17.18
CA ALA A 105 -0.17 -11.21 -16.83
C ALA A 105 -1.31 -11.66 -15.92
N THR A 106 -1.96 -12.78 -16.25
CA THR A 106 -3.09 -13.34 -15.49
C THR A 106 -2.80 -14.79 -15.07
N TYR A 107 -3.34 -15.18 -13.92
CA TYR A 107 -3.12 -16.51 -13.34
C TYR A 107 -3.66 -17.66 -14.17
N PHE A 108 -4.83 -17.48 -14.77
CA PHE A 108 -5.54 -18.55 -15.47
C PHE A 108 -5.29 -18.56 -16.97
N PHE A 109 -4.98 -17.41 -17.55
CA PHE A 109 -4.96 -17.24 -19.01
C PHE A 109 -3.61 -16.77 -19.54
N GLY A 110 -2.57 -16.69 -18.70
CA GLY A 110 -1.28 -16.14 -19.08
C GLY A 110 -1.35 -14.64 -19.37
N LYS A 111 -0.47 -14.15 -20.25
CA LYS A 111 -0.45 -12.74 -20.66
C LYS A 111 -1.63 -12.47 -21.60
N ILE A 112 -2.57 -11.66 -21.15
CA ILE A 112 -3.70 -11.17 -21.95
C ILE A 112 -3.31 -9.81 -22.55
N ASP A 113 -3.49 -9.66 -23.86
CA ASP A 113 -3.48 -8.37 -24.53
C ASP A 113 -4.92 -7.88 -24.68
N PHE A 114 -5.33 -6.91 -23.87
CA PHE A 114 -6.70 -6.40 -23.89
C PHE A 114 -6.98 -5.56 -25.13
N SER A 115 -5.97 -5.14 -25.88
CA SER A 115 -6.16 -4.41 -27.15
C SER A 115 -6.80 -5.29 -28.23
N THR A 116 -6.71 -6.63 -28.11
CA THR A 116 -7.27 -7.55 -29.10
C THR A 116 -8.74 -7.90 -28.85
N ILE A 117 -9.34 -7.43 -27.76
CA ILE A 117 -10.69 -7.80 -27.35
C ILE A 117 -11.69 -6.74 -27.82
N TYR A 118 -12.44 -7.08 -28.87
CA TYR A 118 -13.47 -6.23 -29.46
C TYR A 118 -14.86 -6.85 -29.33
N PHE A 119 -15.88 -6.00 -29.18
CA PHE A 119 -17.29 -6.37 -29.25
C PHE A 119 -17.98 -5.49 -30.29
N ASN A 120 -18.50 -6.08 -31.38
CA ASN A 120 -19.12 -5.34 -32.50
C ASN A 120 -18.26 -4.18 -33.03
N GLY A 121 -16.94 -4.38 -33.15
CA GLY A 121 -15.99 -3.34 -33.60
C GLY A 121 -15.60 -2.31 -32.54
N PHE A 122 -16.17 -2.36 -31.34
CA PHE A 122 -15.81 -1.52 -30.20
C PHE A 122 -14.67 -2.15 -29.37
N PRO A 123 -13.58 -1.43 -29.03
CA PRO A 123 -12.42 -1.96 -28.28
C PRO A 123 -12.74 -2.12 -26.79
N ILE A 124 -13.64 -3.05 -26.46
CA ILE A 124 -14.15 -3.24 -25.10
C ILE A 124 -13.04 -3.64 -24.12
N GLY A 125 -12.02 -4.38 -24.56
CA GLY A 125 -10.90 -4.79 -23.70
C GLY A 125 -10.11 -3.61 -23.16
N GLU A 126 -9.77 -2.64 -24.00
CA GLU A 126 -9.03 -1.44 -23.57
C GLU A 126 -9.85 -0.62 -22.58
N VAL A 127 -11.15 -0.45 -22.85
CA VAL A 127 -12.05 0.27 -21.95
C VAL A 127 -12.11 -0.40 -20.58
N LEU A 128 -12.28 -1.73 -20.53
CA LEU A 128 -12.27 -2.48 -19.27
C LEU A 128 -10.93 -2.36 -18.56
N PHE A 129 -9.83 -2.40 -19.31
CA PHE A 129 -8.49 -2.33 -18.75
C PHE A 129 -8.23 -0.99 -18.04
N TYR A 130 -8.43 0.12 -18.76
CA TYR A 130 -8.13 1.45 -18.24
C TYR A 130 -9.16 1.96 -17.23
N PHE A 131 -10.44 1.66 -17.43
CA PHE A 131 -11.53 2.23 -16.61
C PHE A 131 -12.11 1.27 -15.57
N CYS A 132 -11.74 -0.01 -15.58
CA CYS A 132 -12.18 -0.95 -14.55
C CYS A 132 -10.99 -1.62 -13.85
N ILE A 133 -10.12 -2.31 -14.59
CA ILE A 133 -9.06 -3.15 -13.99
C ILE A 133 -8.04 -2.30 -13.22
N ILE A 134 -7.42 -1.30 -13.86
CA ILE A 134 -6.43 -0.44 -13.21
C ILE A 134 -7.03 0.29 -11.98
N PRO A 135 -8.18 0.99 -12.08
CA PRO A 135 -8.78 1.65 -10.91
C PRO A 135 -9.11 0.69 -9.77
N VAL A 136 -9.61 -0.52 -10.07
CA VAL A 136 -9.92 -1.53 -9.05
C VAL A 136 -8.66 -2.01 -8.34
N ILE A 137 -7.59 -2.32 -9.08
CA ILE A 137 -6.31 -2.75 -8.48
C ILE A 137 -5.79 -1.66 -7.55
N VAL A 138 -5.69 -0.42 -8.04
CA VAL A 138 -5.18 0.72 -7.23
C VAL A 138 -6.05 0.93 -5.99
N THR A 139 -7.37 0.86 -6.13
CA THR A 139 -8.29 1.06 -5.01
C THR A 139 -8.20 -0.04 -3.97
N VAL A 140 -8.19 -1.30 -4.38
CA VAL A 140 -8.11 -2.45 -3.48
C VAL A 140 -6.77 -2.45 -2.75
N VAL A 141 -5.66 -2.28 -3.45
CA VAL A 141 -4.32 -2.28 -2.84
C VAL A 141 -4.19 -1.14 -1.83
N THR A 142 -4.58 0.08 -2.21
CA THR A 142 -4.47 1.26 -1.33
C THR A 142 -5.26 1.08 -0.04
N ASN A 143 -6.52 0.65 -0.15
CA ASN A 143 -7.37 0.44 1.02
C ASN A 143 -6.90 -0.72 1.89
N THR A 144 -6.47 -1.82 1.28
CA THR A 144 -6.04 -3.02 2.03
C THR A 144 -4.73 -2.77 2.78
N VAL A 145 -3.78 -2.05 2.16
CA VAL A 145 -2.55 -1.58 2.81
C VAL A 145 -2.86 -0.70 4.01
N ASN A 146 -3.76 0.28 3.85
CA ASN A 146 -4.16 1.15 4.97
C ASN A 146 -4.85 0.37 6.11
N GLN A 147 -5.73 -0.57 5.78
CA GLN A 147 -6.52 -1.33 6.77
C GLN A 147 -5.72 -2.37 7.58
N LEU A 148 -4.54 -2.79 7.11
CA LEU A 148 -3.66 -3.69 7.89
C LEU A 148 -2.92 -2.95 9.02
N GLY A 149 -2.84 -1.61 8.94
CA GLY A 149 -2.15 -0.77 9.92
C GLY A 149 -2.73 -0.79 11.34
N GLY A 150 -2.20 0.10 12.18
CA GLY A 150 -2.67 0.30 13.56
C GLY A 150 -1.81 -0.31 14.68
N LEU A 151 -0.79 -1.12 14.36
CA LEU A 151 0.26 -1.51 15.33
C LEU A 151 1.62 -0.95 14.87
N ASN A 152 2.46 -0.60 15.84
CA ASN A 152 3.80 -0.05 15.63
C ASN A 152 4.65 -0.94 14.71
N GLY A 153 4.87 -0.51 13.47
CA GLY A 153 5.65 -1.22 12.46
C GLY A 153 4.84 -1.83 11.32
N LEU A 154 3.55 -2.17 11.50
CA LEU A 154 2.79 -2.84 10.43
C LEU A 154 2.64 -1.98 9.18
N GLU A 155 2.39 -0.69 9.37
CA GLU A 155 2.20 0.27 8.28
C GLU A 155 3.47 0.47 7.45
N THR A 156 4.65 0.16 8.00
CA THR A 156 5.93 0.43 7.35
C THR A 156 6.66 -0.83 6.91
N VAL A 157 6.73 -1.84 7.77
CA VAL A 157 7.42 -3.11 7.52
C VAL A 157 6.72 -3.92 6.44
N CYS A 158 5.40 -4.10 6.55
CA CYS A 158 4.67 -4.94 5.62
C CYS A 158 4.70 -4.39 4.18
N PRO A 159 4.51 -3.08 3.91
CA PRO A 159 4.63 -2.58 2.53
C PRO A 159 6.07 -2.63 2.02
N SER A 160 7.07 -2.44 2.89
CA SER A 160 8.49 -2.60 2.51
C SER A 160 8.79 -4.02 2.03
N ILE A 161 8.23 -5.04 2.68
CA ILE A 161 8.36 -6.45 2.25
C ILE A 161 7.80 -6.63 0.83
N VAL A 162 6.60 -6.09 0.57
CA VAL A 162 5.97 -6.19 -0.75
C VAL A 162 6.80 -5.45 -1.82
N MET A 163 7.32 -4.26 -1.52
CA MET A 163 8.21 -3.51 -2.41
C MET A 163 9.47 -4.32 -2.76
N VAL A 164 10.09 -4.99 -1.80
CA VAL A 164 11.23 -5.88 -2.04
C VAL A 164 10.87 -7.01 -3.01
N GLY A 165 9.74 -7.68 -2.80
CA GLY A 165 9.26 -8.73 -3.70
C GLY A 165 9.07 -8.25 -5.13
N LEU A 166 8.44 -7.08 -5.30
CA LEU A 166 8.21 -6.45 -6.60
C LEU A 166 9.51 -6.00 -7.29
N MET A 167 10.51 -5.54 -6.53
CA MET A 167 11.84 -5.23 -7.06
C MET A 167 12.54 -6.48 -7.59
N ILE A 168 12.45 -7.60 -6.86
CA ILE A 168 13.07 -8.87 -7.27
C ILE A 168 12.46 -9.40 -8.58
N THR A 169 11.14 -9.28 -8.76
CA THR A 169 10.47 -9.80 -9.96
C THR A 169 10.52 -8.84 -11.17
N SER A 170 11.10 -7.64 -11.02
CA SER A 170 11.17 -6.65 -12.10
C SER A 170 12.51 -5.93 -12.18
N SER A 171 13.58 -6.63 -12.57
CA SER A 171 14.94 -6.06 -12.62
C SER A 171 15.04 -4.73 -13.39
N ASN A 172 14.39 -4.63 -14.55
CA ASN A 172 14.40 -3.43 -15.41
C ASN A 172 13.71 -2.20 -14.79
N TYR A 173 12.79 -2.41 -13.84
CA TYR A 173 12.02 -1.35 -13.18
C TYR A 173 12.41 -1.16 -11.71
N SER A 174 13.21 -2.07 -11.13
CA SER A 174 13.62 -2.07 -9.72
C SER A 174 14.16 -0.73 -9.23
N VAL A 175 14.86 0.00 -10.10
CA VAL A 175 15.39 1.34 -9.83
C VAL A 175 14.30 2.32 -9.38
N LEU A 176 13.05 2.18 -9.85
CA LEU A 176 11.93 3.03 -9.44
C LEU A 176 11.60 2.94 -7.95
N LEU A 177 11.94 1.82 -7.28
CA LEU A 177 11.63 1.59 -5.87
C LEU A 177 12.81 1.77 -4.92
N ILE A 178 14.03 2.07 -5.40
CA ILE A 178 15.22 2.17 -4.52
C ILE A 178 15.03 3.23 -3.42
N VAL A 179 14.77 4.49 -3.78
CA VAL A 179 14.56 5.55 -2.78
C VAL A 179 13.22 5.43 -2.05
N PRO A 180 12.09 5.07 -2.70
CA PRO A 180 10.87 4.74 -1.97
C PRO A 180 11.09 3.71 -0.86
N LEU A 181 11.72 2.58 -1.17
CA LEU A 181 12.02 1.53 -0.20
C LEU A 181 12.99 2.02 0.88
N ALA A 182 14.11 2.66 0.51
CA ALA A 182 15.08 3.17 1.48
C ALA A 182 14.46 4.17 2.47
N THR A 183 13.61 5.07 1.97
CA THR A 183 12.89 6.03 2.80
C THR A 183 11.90 5.33 3.72
N TYR A 184 11.14 4.36 3.20
CA TYR A 184 10.15 3.65 4.00
C TYR A 184 10.77 2.74 5.05
N LEU A 185 11.92 2.11 4.77
CA LEU A 185 12.72 1.36 5.75
C LEU A 185 13.28 2.28 6.85
N THR A 186 13.69 3.50 6.48
CA THR A 186 14.10 4.51 7.46
C THR A 186 12.94 4.90 8.37
N LEU A 187 11.74 5.12 7.82
CA LEU A 187 10.53 5.35 8.62
C LEU A 187 10.17 4.11 9.46
N ALA A 188 10.34 2.91 8.93
CA ALA A 188 10.08 1.65 9.64
C ALA A 188 10.92 1.53 10.91
N PHE A 189 12.20 1.92 10.84
CA PHE A 189 13.09 1.91 12.01
C PHE A 189 12.55 2.72 13.19
N PHE A 190 11.94 3.89 12.92
CA PHE A 190 11.33 4.72 13.96
C PHE A 190 9.92 4.27 14.33
N ASN A 191 9.13 3.79 13.37
CA ASN A 191 7.75 3.35 13.57
C ASN A 191 7.67 2.06 14.39
N VAL A 192 8.54 1.07 14.16
CA VAL A 192 8.63 -0.17 14.98
C VAL A 192 8.99 0.14 16.44
N ARG A 193 9.65 1.28 16.69
CA ARG A 193 10.02 1.75 18.03
C ARG A 193 8.92 2.60 18.69
N GLY A 194 7.78 2.82 18.02
CA GLY A 194 6.70 3.70 18.50
C GLY A 194 7.12 5.16 18.63
N LYS A 195 8.13 5.61 17.87
CA LYS A 195 8.62 6.99 17.91
C LYS A 195 7.88 7.92 16.96
N ILE A 196 7.33 7.38 15.87
CA ILE A 196 6.58 8.11 14.86
C ILE A 196 5.42 7.26 14.33
N PHE A 197 4.39 7.93 13.82
CA PHE A 197 3.39 7.33 12.93
C PHE A 197 3.49 7.94 11.54
N VAL A 198 3.32 7.09 10.52
CA VAL A 198 3.36 7.54 9.13
C VAL A 198 2.06 8.22 8.69
N GLY A 199 0.94 7.90 9.36
CA GLY A 199 -0.38 8.44 9.08
C GLY A 199 -0.99 7.93 7.77
N ASN A 200 -2.21 8.38 7.45
CA ASN A 200 -2.86 8.00 6.19
C ASN A 200 -2.05 8.52 4.98
N THR A 201 -1.38 9.66 5.14
CA THR A 201 -0.40 10.19 4.17
C THR A 201 0.60 9.12 3.72
N GLY A 202 1.20 8.38 4.67
CA GLY A 202 2.21 7.37 4.35
C GLY A 202 1.62 6.05 3.85
N SER A 203 0.50 5.60 4.43
CA SER A 203 -0.12 4.33 4.04
C SER A 203 -0.77 4.40 2.65
N PHE A 204 -1.44 5.50 2.31
CA PHE A 204 -2.01 5.71 0.98
C PHE A 204 -0.92 5.87 -0.07
N ALA A 205 0.12 6.66 0.21
CA ALA A 205 1.26 6.81 -0.69
C ALA A 205 1.94 5.45 -0.95
N ALA A 206 2.19 4.65 0.08
CA ALA A 206 2.80 3.32 -0.08
C ALA A 206 1.89 2.35 -0.86
N GLY A 207 0.59 2.29 -0.54
CA GLY A 207 -0.36 1.43 -1.25
C GLY A 207 -0.49 1.79 -2.73
N ILE A 208 -0.57 3.09 -3.05
CA ILE A 208 -0.60 3.56 -4.44
C ILE A 208 0.74 3.29 -5.13
N THR A 209 1.88 3.46 -4.45
CA THR A 209 3.20 3.13 -5.02
C THR A 209 3.29 1.67 -5.42
N ILE A 210 2.89 0.76 -4.52
CA ILE A 210 2.91 -0.69 -4.73
C ILE A 210 2.02 -1.09 -5.90
N ALA A 211 0.79 -0.58 -5.96
CA ALA A 211 -0.13 -0.86 -7.06
C ALA A 211 0.40 -0.33 -8.39
N SER A 212 0.83 0.94 -8.40
CA SER A 212 1.31 1.65 -9.59
C SER A 212 2.56 1.00 -10.16
N TYR A 213 3.52 0.64 -9.31
CA TYR A 213 4.73 -0.06 -9.72
C TYR A 213 4.39 -1.39 -10.38
N ALA A 214 3.53 -2.22 -9.76
CA ALA A 214 3.20 -3.53 -10.31
C ALA A 214 2.52 -3.44 -11.67
N ILE A 215 1.70 -2.40 -11.88
CA ILE A 215 1.04 -2.09 -13.16
C ILE A 215 2.07 -1.64 -14.20
N LEU A 216 3.00 -0.76 -13.84
CA LEU A 216 4.05 -0.27 -14.75
C LEU A 216 5.05 -1.36 -15.13
N ALA A 217 5.39 -2.23 -14.18
CA ALA A 217 6.35 -3.32 -14.36
C ALA A 217 5.74 -4.62 -14.92
N ASN A 218 4.42 -4.66 -15.15
CA ASN A 218 3.67 -5.87 -15.54
C ASN A 218 3.86 -7.04 -14.57
N THR A 219 3.89 -6.77 -13.26
CA THR A 219 4.02 -7.77 -12.19
C THR A 219 2.78 -7.82 -11.29
N GLU A 220 1.60 -7.60 -11.86
CA GLU A 220 0.32 -7.63 -11.14
C GLU A 220 0.05 -8.99 -10.48
N GLN A 221 0.57 -10.08 -11.05
CA GLN A 221 0.55 -11.40 -10.41
C GLN A 221 1.35 -11.39 -9.10
N THR A 222 2.62 -10.98 -9.14
CA THR A 222 3.48 -10.91 -7.95
C THR A 222 2.81 -10.07 -6.86
N LEU A 223 2.21 -8.94 -7.26
CA LEU A 223 1.43 -8.10 -6.37
C LEU A 223 0.29 -8.88 -5.71
N LEU A 224 -0.58 -9.52 -6.49
CA LEU A 224 -1.77 -10.21 -5.98
C LEU A 224 -1.42 -11.24 -4.90
N ILE A 225 -0.44 -12.12 -5.15
CA ILE A 225 -0.02 -13.10 -4.15
C ILE A 225 0.61 -12.39 -2.94
N SER A 226 1.45 -11.38 -3.15
CA SER A 226 2.11 -10.65 -2.05
C SER A 226 1.11 -10.00 -1.09
N ILE A 227 -0.02 -9.51 -1.60
CA ILE A 227 -1.02 -8.81 -0.79
C ILE A 227 -2.13 -9.70 -0.22
N LEU A 228 -2.08 -11.03 -0.40
CA LEU A 228 -3.10 -11.94 0.14
C LEU A 228 -3.37 -11.74 1.66
N PRO A 229 -2.35 -11.54 2.53
CA PRO A 229 -2.60 -11.27 3.95
C PRO A 229 -3.36 -9.95 4.18
N TYR A 230 -3.12 -8.93 3.34
CA TYR A 230 -3.85 -7.67 3.40
C TYR A 230 -5.31 -7.85 2.96
N ILE A 231 -5.53 -8.54 1.83
CA ILE A 231 -6.88 -8.84 1.32
C ILE A 231 -7.66 -9.64 2.35
N PHE A 232 -7.04 -10.64 2.99
CA PHE A 232 -7.66 -11.44 4.03
C PHE A 232 -8.05 -10.59 5.24
N ASN A 233 -7.14 -9.73 5.73
CA ASN A 233 -7.42 -8.79 6.81
C ASN A 233 -8.61 -7.87 6.47
N SER A 234 -8.57 -7.23 5.31
CA SER A 234 -9.63 -6.33 4.85
C SER A 234 -10.96 -7.02 4.67
N SER A 235 -10.97 -8.24 4.13
CA SER A 235 -12.19 -9.05 3.97
C SER A 235 -12.84 -9.32 5.33
N LEU A 236 -12.06 -9.71 6.34
CA LEU A 236 -12.58 -9.91 7.70
C LEU A 236 -13.21 -8.63 8.26
N ILE A 237 -12.56 -7.48 8.07
CA ILE A 237 -13.04 -6.18 8.57
C ILE A 237 -14.34 -5.80 7.84
N LEU A 238 -14.33 -5.80 6.52
CA LEU A 238 -15.44 -5.34 5.69
C LEU A 238 -16.68 -6.22 5.84
N LEU A 239 -16.52 -7.56 5.85
CA LEU A 239 -17.65 -8.48 6.06
C LEU A 239 -18.33 -8.24 7.41
N ASN A 240 -17.55 -8.02 8.48
CA ASN A 240 -18.11 -7.77 9.80
C ASN A 240 -18.77 -6.39 9.92
N VAL A 241 -18.23 -5.37 9.26
CA VAL A 241 -18.86 -4.04 9.22
C VAL A 241 -20.14 -4.07 8.38
N PHE A 242 -20.15 -4.75 7.24
CA PHE A 242 -21.32 -4.81 6.36
C PHE A 242 -22.46 -5.65 6.95
N LEU A 243 -22.16 -6.86 7.42
CA LEU A 243 -23.17 -7.80 7.91
C LEU A 243 -23.64 -7.48 9.34
N PHE A 244 -22.71 -7.04 10.20
CA PHE A 244 -22.99 -6.92 11.64
C PHE A 244 -22.82 -5.51 12.19
N ARG A 245 -22.31 -4.55 11.39
CA ARG A 245 -21.98 -3.18 11.84
C ARG A 245 -21.02 -3.15 13.02
N LYS A 246 -20.13 -4.15 13.13
CA LYS A 246 -19.16 -4.27 14.23
C LYS A 246 -17.74 -4.05 13.75
N ARG A 247 -16.96 -3.28 14.50
CA ARG A 247 -15.54 -3.01 14.21
C ARG A 247 -14.61 -4.01 14.90
N ALA A 248 -13.42 -4.15 14.34
CA ALA A 248 -12.30 -4.85 14.96
C ALA A 248 -11.67 -3.97 16.06
N THR A 249 -11.39 -4.55 17.22
CA THR A 249 -10.81 -3.85 18.37
C THR A 249 -9.86 -4.80 19.11
N LEU A 250 -8.69 -4.30 19.48
CA LEU A 250 -7.77 -4.96 20.39
C LEU A 250 -7.89 -4.31 21.77
N THR A 251 -7.80 -5.11 22.82
CA THR A 251 -7.79 -4.64 24.21
C THR A 251 -6.45 -4.93 24.84
N LEU A 252 -5.89 -3.94 25.54
CA LEU A 252 -4.66 -4.09 26.31
C LEU A 252 -4.97 -4.73 27.67
N ASP A 253 -4.30 -5.84 27.97
CA ASP A 253 -4.34 -6.58 29.22
C ASP A 253 -2.90 -6.70 29.75
N GLY A 254 -2.53 -5.78 30.65
CA GLY A 254 -1.14 -5.58 31.05
C GLY A 254 -0.29 -5.05 29.90
N ASP A 255 0.64 -5.86 29.41
CA ASP A 255 1.52 -5.59 28.27
C ASP A 255 1.11 -6.36 26.98
N LYS A 256 0.04 -7.16 27.05
CA LYS A 256 -0.44 -7.99 25.95
C LYS A 256 -1.75 -7.48 25.36
N LEU A 257 -1.92 -7.73 24.07
CA LEU A 257 -3.12 -7.45 23.30
C LEU A 257 -3.97 -8.72 23.21
N ARG A 258 -5.26 -8.57 23.45
CA ARG A 258 -6.30 -9.61 23.35
C ARG A 258 -7.46 -9.16 22.49
N SER A 259 -8.24 -10.12 22.00
CA SER A 259 -9.52 -9.90 21.36
C SER A 259 -10.54 -10.93 21.79
N ASN A 260 -11.82 -10.55 21.84
CA ASN A 260 -12.95 -11.46 22.05
C ASN A 260 -13.70 -11.78 20.74
N HIS A 261 -13.17 -11.33 19.59
CA HIS A 261 -13.73 -11.57 18.27
C HIS A 261 -12.63 -11.73 17.20
N ARG A 262 -13.02 -12.13 15.98
CA ARG A 262 -12.12 -12.49 14.88
C ARG A 262 -12.40 -11.64 13.63
N ARG A 263 -12.26 -10.32 13.75
CA ARG A 263 -12.74 -9.33 12.75
C ARG A 263 -11.66 -8.67 11.91
N SER A 264 -10.41 -9.00 12.16
CA SER A 264 -9.20 -8.56 11.45
C SER A 264 -8.13 -9.63 11.65
N LEU A 265 -7.05 -9.59 10.88
CA LEU A 265 -5.95 -10.55 11.05
C LEU A 265 -5.35 -10.47 12.46
N ALA A 266 -5.12 -9.26 12.98
CA ALA A 266 -4.59 -9.05 14.33
C ALA A 266 -5.55 -9.57 15.42
N THR A 267 -6.86 -9.30 15.28
CA THR A 267 -7.85 -9.74 16.27
C THR A 267 -8.10 -11.25 16.20
N LEU A 268 -7.99 -11.86 15.01
CA LEU A 268 -8.03 -13.31 14.84
C LEU A 268 -6.88 -13.98 15.60
N LEU A 269 -5.65 -13.49 15.46
CA LEU A 269 -4.49 -14.02 16.20
C LEU A 269 -4.66 -13.80 17.71
N ALA A 270 -5.01 -12.58 18.12
CA ALA A 270 -5.19 -12.20 19.52
C ALA A 270 -6.43 -12.83 20.21
N TYR A 271 -7.33 -13.46 19.44
CA TYR A 271 -8.46 -14.22 19.96
C TYR A 271 -8.03 -15.56 20.54
N TYR A 272 -7.10 -16.25 19.89
CA TYR A 272 -6.63 -17.56 20.33
C TYR A 272 -5.57 -17.45 21.41
N HIS A 273 -4.65 -16.49 21.29
CA HIS A 273 -3.60 -16.27 22.27
C HIS A 273 -3.31 -14.78 22.51
N PRO A 274 -3.08 -14.35 23.77
CA PRO A 274 -2.64 -13.00 24.07
C PRO A 274 -1.18 -12.81 23.61
N PHE A 275 -0.93 -11.73 22.88
CA PHE A 275 0.39 -11.43 22.32
C PHE A 275 0.83 -10.02 22.71
N THR A 276 2.13 -9.82 22.93
CA THR A 276 2.66 -8.45 22.93
C THR A 276 2.50 -7.83 21.54
N GLU A 277 2.46 -6.51 21.45
CA GLU A 277 2.38 -5.81 20.16
C GLU A 277 3.49 -6.26 19.20
N LYS A 278 4.73 -6.35 19.69
CA LYS A 278 5.88 -6.80 18.89
C LYS A 278 5.67 -8.20 18.30
N GLN A 279 5.10 -9.13 19.08
CA GLN A 279 4.82 -10.49 18.62
C GLN A 279 3.77 -10.49 17.51
N LEU A 280 2.67 -9.72 17.64
CA LEU A 280 1.68 -9.60 16.58
C LEU A 280 2.27 -9.00 15.30
N VAL A 281 3.07 -7.95 15.44
CA VAL A 281 3.75 -7.31 14.30
C VAL A 281 4.63 -8.32 13.58
N VAL A 282 5.47 -9.06 14.31
CA VAL A 282 6.34 -10.10 13.72
C VAL A 282 5.54 -11.21 13.05
N LEU A 283 4.46 -11.71 13.66
CA LEU A 283 3.63 -12.75 13.07
C LEU A 283 2.96 -12.31 11.78
N ILE A 284 2.36 -11.12 11.76
CA ILE A 284 1.68 -10.57 10.58
C ILE A 284 2.70 -10.24 9.48
N SER A 285 3.83 -9.62 9.83
CA SER A 285 4.92 -9.38 8.87
C SER A 285 5.47 -10.69 8.32
N GLY A 286 5.57 -11.75 9.14
CA GLY A 286 5.96 -13.08 8.70
C GLY A 286 4.99 -13.69 7.68
N LEU A 287 3.68 -13.51 7.86
CA LEU A 287 2.68 -13.92 6.87
C LEU A 287 2.84 -13.17 5.55
N VAL A 288 3.12 -11.85 5.61
CA VAL A 288 3.40 -11.03 4.42
C VAL A 288 4.69 -11.50 3.75
N THR A 289 5.78 -11.73 4.49
CA THR A 289 7.03 -12.28 3.98
C THR A 289 6.83 -13.62 3.31
N PHE A 290 6.09 -14.54 3.93
CA PHE A 290 5.78 -15.84 3.35
C PHE A 290 5.01 -15.68 2.02
N SER A 291 3.95 -14.86 2.01
CA SER A 291 3.14 -14.62 0.82
C SER A 291 3.98 -13.99 -0.31
N THR A 292 4.77 -12.97 0.00
CA THR A 292 5.67 -12.33 -0.98
C THR A 292 6.77 -13.29 -1.46
N GLY A 293 7.33 -14.12 -0.59
CA GLY A 293 8.30 -15.15 -0.98
C GLY A 293 7.71 -16.18 -1.94
N MET A 294 6.47 -16.61 -1.70
CA MET A 294 5.71 -17.47 -2.62
C MET A 294 5.44 -16.75 -3.95
N ALA A 295 5.13 -15.46 -3.93
CA ALA A 295 4.91 -14.67 -5.15
C ALA A 295 6.18 -14.62 -6.02
N VAL A 296 7.33 -14.38 -5.39
CA VAL A 296 8.63 -14.40 -6.05
C VAL A 296 8.94 -15.78 -6.59
N LEU A 297 8.72 -16.85 -5.80
CA LEU A 297 8.93 -18.24 -6.25
C LEU A 297 8.09 -18.57 -7.49
N VAL A 298 6.79 -18.21 -7.48
CA VAL A 298 5.90 -18.44 -8.62
C VAL A 298 6.42 -17.72 -9.86
N TRP A 299 6.85 -16.47 -9.72
CA TRP A 299 7.44 -15.71 -10.83
C TRP A 299 8.68 -16.39 -11.43
N TRP A 300 9.54 -16.99 -10.62
CA TRP A 300 10.70 -17.74 -11.11
C TRP A 300 10.35 -19.04 -11.82
N LEU A 301 9.18 -19.62 -11.54
CA LEU A 301 8.74 -20.90 -12.09
C LEU A 301 7.92 -20.75 -13.38
N THR A 302 7.51 -19.54 -13.76
CA THR A 302 6.64 -19.23 -14.92
C THR A 302 7.36 -18.36 -15.94
#